data_AF-A0A0W8FFH7-F1
#
_entry.id   AF-A0A0W8FFH7-F1
#
_cell.length_a   1.000
_cell.length_b   1.000
_cell.length_c   1.000
_cell.angle_alpha   90.00
_cell.angle_beta   90.00
_cell.angle_gamma   90.00
#
_symmetry.space_group_name_H-M   'P 1'
#
loop_
_entity.id
_entity.type
_entity.pdbx_description
1 polymer ?
#
loop_
_entity_poly.entity_id
_entity_poly.type
_entity_poly.pdbx_seq_one_letter_code
_entity_poly.pdbx_strand_id
1 'polypeptide(L)'
;MRYRHFLQPGGKLVTNRRIIVPTSVYTQKIDIPDEETVLAALGDLAITAIDAAALAAEAGSPLSQNIVMLGAASHHIPLSPDSLAAAVQRCVPPKTVEVNQKAFGLGRDAGRRH
;
A
#
# COMPACT_ATOMS: atom_id res chain seq x y z
N MET A 1 -9.68 -5.03 6.49
CA MET A 1 -10.50 -5.83 7.44
C MET A 1 -9.77 -7.05 8.01
N ARG A 2 -9.31 -8.01 7.21
CA ARG A 2 -8.80 -9.32 7.69
C ARG A 2 -7.75 -9.25 8.80
N TYR A 3 -6.85 -8.27 8.78
CA TYR A 3 -5.76 -8.14 9.77
C TYR A 3 -5.91 -6.93 10.70
N ARG A 4 -7.06 -6.26 10.70
CA ARG A 4 -7.31 -5.06 11.51
C ARG A 4 -7.06 -5.29 13.00
N HIS A 5 -7.37 -6.48 13.51
CA HIS A 5 -7.24 -6.84 14.93
C HIS A 5 -5.77 -6.97 15.40
N PHE A 6 -4.79 -6.95 14.49
CA PHE A 6 -3.37 -6.88 14.86
C PHE A 6 -2.89 -5.45 15.13
N LEU A 7 -3.72 -4.45 14.80
CA LEU A 7 -3.34 -3.05 14.96
C LEU A 7 -3.60 -2.62 16.40
N GLN A 8 -2.56 -2.12 17.06
CA GLN A 8 -2.68 -1.52 18.39
C GLN A 8 -3.55 -0.25 18.33
N PRO A 9 -4.18 0.15 19.45
CA PRO A 9 -4.86 1.44 19.54
C PRO A 9 -3.94 2.59 19.10
N GLY A 10 -4.40 3.44 18.20
CA GLY A 10 -3.61 4.53 17.62
C GLY A 10 -2.63 4.12 16.51
N GLY A 11 -2.64 2.84 16.09
CA GLY A 11 -1.87 2.39 14.94
C GLY A 11 -2.36 3.00 13.62
N LYS A 12 -1.47 3.04 12.63
CA LYS A 12 -1.73 3.62 11.31
C LYS A 12 -1.94 2.52 10.28
N LEU A 13 -2.88 2.73 9.37
CA LEU A 13 -3.18 1.81 8.28
C LEU A 13 -2.83 2.43 6.94
N VAL A 14 -1.92 1.83 6.20
CA VAL A 14 -1.69 2.15 4.79
C VAL A 14 -2.38 1.09 3.94
N THR A 15 -3.23 1.51 3.01
CA THR A 15 -3.98 0.59 2.14
C THR A 15 -4.03 1.06 0.70
N ASN A 16 -4.13 0.10 -0.22
CA ASN A 16 -4.48 0.38 -1.61
C ASN A 16 -5.99 0.64 -1.70
N ARG A 17 -6.39 1.65 -2.48
CA ARG A 17 -7.81 1.95 -2.78
C ARG A 17 -8.45 0.87 -3.64
N ARG A 18 -7.64 0.19 -4.46
CA ARG A 18 -8.15 -0.89 -5.31
C ARG A 18 -8.56 -2.10 -4.48
N ILE A 19 -9.86 -2.43 -4.53
CA ILE A 19 -10.40 -3.64 -3.92
C ILE A 19 -10.04 -4.85 -4.78
N ILE A 20 -9.41 -5.86 -4.17
CA ILE A 20 -9.18 -7.16 -4.80
C ILE A 20 -10.32 -8.08 -4.35
N VAL A 21 -11.17 -8.44 -5.31
CA VAL A 21 -12.30 -9.35 -5.09
C VAL A 21 -11.80 -10.79 -5.02
N PRO A 22 -12.05 -11.53 -3.92
CA PRO A 22 -11.73 -12.96 -3.87
C PRO A 22 -12.58 -13.73 -4.88
N THR A 23 -11.98 -14.69 -5.57
CA THR A 23 -12.67 -15.52 -6.59
C THR A 23 -13.88 -16.26 -6.01
N SER A 24 -13.82 -16.70 -4.75
CA SER A 24 -14.93 -17.38 -4.07
C SER A 24 -16.18 -16.49 -3.92
N VAL A 25 -15.99 -15.20 -3.70
CA VAL A 25 -17.07 -14.20 -3.54
C VAL A 25 -17.74 -13.93 -4.88
N TYR A 26 -16.94 -13.84 -5.95
CA TYR A 26 -17.45 -13.70 -7.32
C TYR A 26 -18.36 -14.87 -7.73
N THR A 27 -17.95 -16.11 -7.43
CA THR A 27 -18.74 -17.31 -7.73
C THR A 27 -20.04 -17.38 -6.94
N GLN A 28 -20.06 -16.83 -5.71
CA GLN A 28 -21.22 -16.86 -4.81
C GLN A 28 -22.18 -15.67 -5.00
N LYS A 29 -21.86 -14.70 -5.89
CA LYS A 29 -22.64 -13.47 -6.11
C LYS A 29 -22.96 -12.72 -4.81
N ILE A 30 -22.03 -12.73 -3.86
CA ILE A 30 -22.19 -11.96 -2.62
C ILE A 30 -21.83 -10.50 -2.92
N ASP A 31 -22.68 -9.58 -2.47
CA ASP A 31 -22.43 -8.14 -2.62
C ASP A 31 -21.15 -7.74 -1.90
N ILE A 32 -20.31 -7.00 -2.63
CA ILE A 32 -19.03 -6.51 -2.12
C ILE A 32 -19.26 -5.07 -1.68
N PRO A 33 -18.91 -4.71 -0.44
CA PRO A 33 -19.03 -3.33 0.02
C PRO A 33 -18.18 -2.42 -0.85
N ASP A 34 -18.71 -1.25 -1.16
CA ASP A 34 -17.96 -0.20 -1.85
C ASP A 34 -16.80 0.34 -0.99
N GLU A 35 -15.92 1.12 -1.62
CA GLU A 35 -14.75 1.70 -0.98
C GLU A 35 -15.14 2.54 0.25
N GLU A 36 -16.21 3.33 0.14
CA GLU A 36 -16.68 4.21 1.21
C GLU A 36 -17.14 3.41 2.43
N THR A 37 -17.90 2.34 2.22
CA THR A 37 -18.35 1.42 3.27
C THR A 37 -17.17 0.75 3.95
N VAL A 38 -16.16 0.33 3.19
CA VAL A 38 -14.95 -0.29 3.75
C VAL A 38 -14.14 0.73 4.57
N LEU A 39 -13.97 1.96 4.09
CA LEU A 39 -13.25 3.01 4.80
C LEU A 39 -14.00 3.48 6.05
N ALA A 40 -15.33 3.62 5.98
CA ALA A 40 -16.18 4.00 7.11
C ALA A 40 -16.09 2.97 8.24
N ALA A 41 -16.10 1.67 7.90
CA ALA A 41 -15.91 0.60 8.86
C ALA A 41 -14.47 0.55 9.45
N LEU A 42 -13.55 1.36 8.92
CA LEU A 42 -12.20 1.57 9.45
C LEU A 42 -12.01 2.92 10.15
N GLY A 43 -13.06 3.74 10.29
CA GLY A 43 -13.00 5.17 10.61
C GLY A 43 -12.44 5.58 11.98
N ASP A 44 -12.19 4.62 12.87
CA ASP A 44 -11.45 4.80 14.13
C ASP A 44 -9.92 4.75 13.96
N LEU A 45 -9.42 4.45 12.76
CA LEU A 45 -7.99 4.37 12.44
C LEU A 45 -7.51 5.59 11.65
N ALA A 46 -6.24 5.94 11.83
CA ALA A 46 -5.57 6.85 10.92
C ALA A 46 -5.21 6.10 9.63
N ILE A 47 -5.92 6.38 8.54
CA ILE A 47 -5.81 5.65 7.27
C ILE A 47 -5.15 6.53 6.21
N THR A 48 -4.11 5.98 5.59
CA THR A 48 -3.52 6.49 4.34
C THR A 48 -3.95 5.56 3.21
N ALA A 49 -4.95 5.98 2.44
CA ALA A 49 -5.46 5.22 1.30
C ALA A 49 -4.90 5.80 0.00
N ILE A 50 -4.09 5.02 -0.74
CA ILE A 50 -3.44 5.46 -1.98
C ILE A 50 -3.84 4.56 -3.15
N ASP A 51 -3.83 5.08 -4.37
CA ASP A 51 -3.92 4.24 -5.57
C ASP A 51 -2.55 3.64 -5.90
N ALA A 52 -2.18 2.59 -5.16
CA ALA A 52 -0.89 1.95 -5.35
C ALA A 52 -0.77 1.31 -6.73
N ALA A 53 -1.88 0.90 -7.34
CA ALA A 53 -1.90 0.30 -8.66
C ALA A 53 -1.52 1.31 -9.75
N ALA A 54 -2.11 2.51 -9.71
CA ALA A 54 -1.76 3.59 -10.64
C ALA A 54 -0.30 4.04 -10.48
N LEU A 55 0.16 4.25 -9.25
CA LEU A 55 1.54 4.66 -8.97
C LEU A 55 2.57 3.59 -9.38
N ALA A 56 2.25 2.31 -9.20
CA ALA A 56 3.12 1.22 -9.66
C ALA A 56 3.19 1.14 -11.19
N ALA A 57 2.06 1.41 -11.88
CA ALA A 57 2.05 1.51 -13.33
C ALA A 57 2.90 2.71 -13.81
N GLU A 58 2.79 3.86 -13.14
CA GLU A 58 3.63 5.04 -13.39
C GLU A 58 5.12 4.78 -13.13
N ALA A 59 5.44 3.97 -12.12
CA ALA A 59 6.80 3.53 -11.84
C ALA A 59 7.38 2.64 -12.96
N GLY A 60 6.52 2.03 -13.79
CA GLY A 60 6.91 1.15 -14.90
C GLY A 60 6.69 -0.34 -14.63
N SER A 61 6.10 -0.72 -13.49
CA SER A 61 5.71 -2.12 -13.25
C SER A 61 4.53 -2.24 -12.29
N PRO A 62 3.38 -2.78 -12.74
CA PRO A 62 2.24 -3.10 -11.86
C PRO A 62 2.59 -4.06 -10.71
N LEU A 63 3.70 -4.80 -10.81
CA LEU A 63 4.18 -5.70 -9.77
C LEU A 63 4.82 -4.97 -8.59
N SER A 64 5.11 -3.67 -8.72
CA SER A 64 5.76 -2.85 -7.69
C SER A 64 4.80 -2.20 -6.69
N GLN A 65 3.50 -2.56 -6.71
CA GLN A 65 2.47 -2.03 -5.80
C GLN A 65 2.84 -2.15 -4.32
N ASN A 66 3.48 -3.26 -3.95
CA ASN A 66 3.95 -3.47 -2.58
C ASN A 66 5.03 -2.46 -2.18
N ILE A 67 5.93 -2.09 -3.10
CA ILE A 67 6.99 -1.11 -2.86
C ILE A 67 6.42 0.31 -2.80
N VAL A 68 5.39 0.62 -3.60
CA VAL A 68 4.62 1.87 -3.44
C VAL A 68 4.01 1.95 -2.03
N MET A 69 3.35 0.88 -1.58
CA MET A 69 2.76 0.85 -0.23
C MET A 69 3.81 0.97 0.88
N LEU A 70 4.98 0.33 0.72
CA LEU A 70 6.11 0.48 1.62
C LEU A 70 6.62 1.94 1.67
N GLY A 71 6.70 2.59 0.50
CA GLY A 71 7.04 4.01 0.39
C GLY A 71 6.07 4.88 1.20
N ALA A 72 4.77 4.68 1.04
CA ALA A 72 3.76 5.44 1.78
C ALA A 72 3.82 5.19 3.28
N ALA A 73 4.05 3.93 3.70
CA ALA A 73 4.20 3.57 5.11
C ALA A 73 5.51 4.07 5.73
N SER A 74 6.52 4.43 4.93
CA SER A 74 7.87 4.78 5.41
C SER A 74 7.89 5.94 6.41
N HIS A 75 6.95 6.87 6.35
CA HIS A 75 6.85 7.99 7.31
C HIS A 75 6.46 7.57 8.73
N HIS A 76 6.05 6.31 8.91
CA HIS A 76 5.59 5.76 10.17
C HIS A 76 6.46 4.61 10.67
N ILE A 77 7.45 4.21 9.87
CA ILE A 77 8.45 3.21 10.24
C ILE A 77 9.63 3.96 10.88
N PRO A 78 10.13 3.52 12.05
CA PRO A 78 11.25 4.17 12.75
C PRO A 78 12.60 3.86 12.07
N LEU A 79 12.69 4.05 10.77
CA LEU A 79 13.88 3.85 9.94
C LEU A 79 14.05 5.02 8.99
N SER A 80 15.29 5.33 8.63
CA SER A 80 15.55 6.40 7.67
C SER A 80 15.03 6.03 6.27
N PRO A 81 14.60 7.02 5.46
CA PRO A 81 14.18 6.78 4.08
C PRO A 81 15.26 6.11 3.25
N ASP A 82 16.52 6.51 3.44
CA ASP A 82 17.67 5.98 2.72
C ASP A 82 17.94 4.53 3.11
N SER A 83 17.79 4.18 4.40
CA SER A 83 17.89 2.81 4.87
C SER A 83 16.82 1.90 4.23
N LEU A 84 15.59 2.40 4.11
CA LEU A 84 14.51 1.67 3.47
C LEU A 84 14.74 1.54 1.95
N ALA A 85 15.16 2.61 1.28
CA ALA A 85 15.47 2.59 -0.15
C ALA A 85 16.63 1.63 -0.47
N ALA A 86 17.68 1.61 0.36
CA ALA A 86 18.79 0.67 0.26
C ALA A 86 18.34 -0.78 0.49
N ALA A 87 17.43 -1.01 1.44
CA ALA A 87 16.84 -2.33 1.66
C ALA A 87 16.03 -2.80 0.45
N VAL A 88 15.22 -1.91 -0.16
CA VAL A 88 14.50 -2.21 -1.41
C VAL A 88 15.49 -2.63 -2.49
N GLN A 89 16.55 -1.87 -2.74
CA GLN A 89 17.57 -2.19 -3.74
C GLN A 89 18.20 -3.58 -3.53
N ARG A 90 18.44 -3.98 -2.28
CA ARG A 90 19.04 -5.28 -1.93
C ARG A 90 18.06 -6.45 -2.07
N CYS A 91 16.78 -6.23 -1.87
CA CYS A 91 15.77 -7.29 -1.80
C CYS A 91 15.07 -7.56 -3.14
N VAL A 92 15.05 -6.58 -4.05
CA VAL A 92 14.41 -6.74 -5.36
C VAL A 92 15.36 -7.37 -6.39
N PRO A 93 14.84 -8.05 -7.43
CA PRO A 93 15.67 -8.54 -8.52
C PRO A 93 16.56 -7.42 -9.12
N PRO A 94 17.84 -7.69 -9.44
CA PRO A 94 18.75 -6.66 -9.94
C PRO A 94 18.23 -5.89 -11.16
N LYS A 95 17.48 -6.56 -12.04
CA LYS A 95 16.88 -5.97 -13.25
C LYS A 95 15.71 -5.01 -12.97
N THR A 96 15.17 -5.00 -11.76
CA THR A 96 13.98 -4.20 -11.39
C THR A 96 14.28 -3.16 -10.32
N VAL A 97 15.55 -2.95 -9.96
CA VAL A 97 15.97 -1.99 -8.94
C VAL A 97 15.44 -0.59 -9.23
N GLU A 98 15.64 -0.09 -10.45
CA GLU A 98 15.25 1.28 -10.83
C GLU A 98 13.74 1.51 -10.70
N VAL A 99 12.94 0.59 -11.25
CA VAL A 99 11.47 0.65 -11.16
C VAL A 99 10.99 0.59 -9.72
N ASN A 100 11.59 -0.26 -8.88
CA ASN A 100 11.19 -0.36 -7.47
C ASN A 100 11.66 0.86 -6.65
N GLN A 101 12.82 1.45 -6.95
CA GLN A 101 13.23 2.70 -6.32
C GLN A 101 12.28 3.86 -6.68
N LYS A 102 11.89 3.96 -7.96
CA LYS A 102 10.88 4.92 -8.40
C LYS A 102 9.54 4.69 -7.71
N ALA A 103 9.09 3.44 -7.62
CA ALA A 103 7.87 3.07 -6.92
C ALA A 103 7.89 3.46 -5.43
N PHE A 104 9.02 3.25 -4.75
CA PHE A 104 9.21 3.64 -3.36
C PHE A 104 9.10 5.16 -3.18
N GLY A 105 9.74 5.94 -4.06
CA GLY A 105 9.65 7.40 -4.07
C GLY A 105 8.22 7.90 -4.27
N LEU A 106 7.54 7.43 -5.32
CA LEU A 106 6.14 7.77 -5.60
C LEU A 106 5.20 7.44 -4.43
N GLY A 107 5.40 6.27 -3.82
CA GLY A 107 4.67 5.87 -2.62
C GLY A 107 4.91 6.81 -1.45
N ARG A 108 6.17 7.18 -1.21
CA ARG A 108 6.54 8.09 -0.12
C ARG A 108 5.95 9.49 -0.30
N ASP A 109 5.94 10.01 -1.53
CA ASP A 109 5.31 11.29 -1.83
C ASP A 109 3.80 11.24 -1.65
N ALA A 110 3.15 10.15 -2.09
CA ALA A 110 1.73 9.95 -1.88
C ALA A 110 1.37 9.86 -0.38
N GLY A 111 2.14 9.12 0.41
CA GLY A 111 1.91 8.95 1.84
C GLY A 111 2.13 10.22 2.68
N ARG A 112 2.79 11.26 2.15
CA ARG A 112 2.92 12.56 2.83
C ARG A 112 1.68 13.45 2.65
N ARG A 113 0.91 13.24 1.58
CA ARG A 113 -0.26 14.06 1.22
C ARG A 113 -1.56 13.64 1.94
N HIS A 114 -1.50 12.58 2.75
CA HIS A 114 -2.58 12.00 3.53
C HIS A 114 -2.22 12.03 5.02
#